data_AF-A0A939WKP6-F1
#
_entry.id   AF-A0A939WKP6-F1
#
_cell.length_a   1.000
_cell.length_b   1.000
_cell.length_c   1.000
_cell.angle_alpha   90.00
_cell.angle_beta   90.00
_cell.angle_gamma   90.00
#
_symmetry.space_group_name_H-M   'P 1'
#
loop_
_entity.id
_entity.type
_entity.pdbx_description
1 polymer ?
#
loop_
_entity_poly.entity_id
_entity_poly.type
_entity_poly.pdbx_seq_one_letter_code
_entity_poly.pdbx_strand_id
1 'polypeptide(L)'
;MSDAGEAVCKTCPRHCRLAEGAIGFCRARRAEDGRVVAANYGQISSLALDPIEKKPIAFFHPGSNILSIGSYGCNLRCPFCQNDGISQHGADEVPCRMATPVELADLASRLK
;
A
#
# COMPACT_ATOMS: atom_id res chain seq x y z
N MET A 1 26.86 -24.01 -6.11
CA MET A 1 25.58 -23.53 -5.56
C MET A 1 25.39 -22.13 -6.12
N SER A 2 24.52 -21.99 -7.11
CA SER A 2 24.36 -20.75 -7.88
C SER A 2 23.80 -19.64 -7.00
N ASP A 3 24.47 -18.50 -7.04
CA ASP A 3 24.16 -17.21 -6.42
C ASP A 3 22.85 -16.65 -7.04
N ALA A 4 21.71 -17.25 -6.69
CA ALA A 4 20.41 -16.81 -7.19
C ALA A 4 20.14 -15.41 -6.64
N GLY A 5 20.32 -14.42 -7.51
CA GLY A 5 20.45 -12.99 -7.18
C GLY A 5 19.38 -12.47 -6.24
N GLU A 6 19.82 -12.02 -5.06
CA GLU A 6 18.97 -11.29 -4.13
C GLU A 6 18.60 -9.91 -4.68
N ALA A 7 17.31 -9.58 -4.66
CA ALA A 7 16.83 -8.25 -5.00
C ALA A 7 16.82 -7.36 -3.75
N VAL A 8 17.46 -6.18 -3.83
CA VAL A 8 17.45 -5.19 -2.73
C VAL A 8 16.35 -4.17 -2.95
N CYS A 9 15.35 -4.17 -2.07
CA CYS A 9 14.26 -3.19 -2.10
C CYS A 9 14.77 -1.81 -1.64
N LYS A 10 14.56 -0.77 -2.44
CA LYS A 10 14.96 0.62 -2.10
C LYS A 10 13.78 1.56 -1.83
N THR A 11 12.56 1.04 -1.81
CA THR A 11 11.33 1.84 -1.72
C THR A 11 11.13 2.49 -0.35
N CYS A 12 11.66 1.89 0.73
CA CYS A 12 11.52 2.42 2.07
C CYS A 12 12.81 2.20 2.89
N PRO A 13 12.94 2.81 4.08
CA PRO A 13 14.17 2.77 4.87
C PRO A 13 14.59 1.37 5.37
N ARG A 14 13.77 0.33 5.18
CA ARG A 14 14.07 -1.03 5.64
C ARG A 14 15.10 -1.75 4.78
N HIS A 15 15.25 -1.35 3.52
CA HIS A 15 16.21 -1.92 2.57
C HIS A 15 16.24 -3.46 2.53
N CYS A 16 15.08 -4.11 2.53
CA CYS A 16 14.98 -5.57 2.56
C CYS A 16 15.77 -6.20 1.40
N ARG A 17 16.62 -7.19 1.72
CA ARG A 17 17.22 -8.10 0.75
C ARG A 17 16.30 -9.30 0.60
N LEU A 18 15.85 -9.58 -0.62
CA LEU A 18 14.82 -10.56 -0.91
C LEU A 18 15.40 -11.59 -1.87
N ALA A 19 15.44 -12.85 -1.44
CA ALA A 19 15.57 -13.96 -2.36
C ALA A 19 14.36 -14.01 -3.31
N GLU A 20 14.51 -14.63 -4.48
CA GLU A 20 13.42 -14.78 -5.45
C GLU A 20 12.15 -15.36 -4.79
N GLY A 21 11.00 -14.74 -5.04
CA GLY A 21 9.71 -15.08 -4.41
C GLY A 21 9.53 -14.60 -2.96
N ALA A 22 10.57 -14.11 -2.28
CA ALA A 22 10.46 -13.65 -0.90
C ALA A 22 9.67 -12.34 -0.81
N ILE A 23 8.90 -12.22 0.28
CA ILE A 23 8.09 -11.04 0.59
C ILE A 23 8.85 -10.15 1.59
N GLY A 24 8.85 -8.86 1.33
CA GLY A 24 9.46 -7.88 2.22
C GLY A 24 8.74 -7.73 3.55
N PHE A 25 9.43 -7.12 4.51
CA PHE A 25 8.89 -6.84 5.85
C PHE A 25 7.49 -6.19 5.83
N CYS A 26 7.25 -5.34 4.82
CA CYS A 26 5.99 -4.62 4.67
C CYS A 26 4.82 -5.48 4.18
N ARG A 27 5.06 -6.73 3.78
CA ARG A 27 4.08 -7.64 3.13
C ARG A 27 3.54 -7.19 1.76
N ALA A 28 3.86 -5.97 1.33
CA ALA A 28 3.38 -5.36 0.09
C ALA A 28 4.34 -5.45 -1.11
N ARG A 29 5.58 -5.90 -0.89
CA ARG A 29 6.63 -5.98 -1.92
C ARG A 29 7.20 -7.39 -1.94
N ARG A 30 7.49 -7.92 -3.13
CA ARG A 30 8.12 -9.23 -3.30
C ARG A 30 9.26 -9.16 -4.32
N ALA A 31 10.20 -10.08 -4.23
CA ALA A 31 11.10 -10.36 -5.34
C ALA A 31 10.35 -11.17 -6.41
N GLU A 32 10.48 -10.74 -7.66
CA GLU A 32 9.98 -11.43 -8.84
C GLU A 32 10.91 -11.10 -10.02
N ASP A 33 11.40 -12.15 -10.70
CA ASP A 33 12.32 -12.06 -11.83
C ASP A 33 13.57 -11.22 -11.53
N GLY A 34 14.16 -11.41 -10.34
CA GLY A 34 15.34 -10.67 -9.89
C GLY A 34 15.10 -9.17 -9.61
N ARG A 35 13.84 -8.73 -9.54
CA ARG A 35 13.45 -7.35 -9.25
C ARG A 35 12.48 -7.28 -8.09
N VAL A 36 12.35 -6.11 -7.47
CA VAL A 36 11.32 -5.88 -6.44
C VAL A 36 10.07 -5.28 -7.09
N VAL A 37 8.94 -5.97 -6.94
CA VAL A 37 7.64 -5.55 -7.49
C VAL A 37 6.65 -5.20 -6.38
N ALA A 38 5.61 -4.43 -6.74
CA ALA A 38 4.44 -4.21 -5.88
C ALA A 38 3.58 -5.48 -5.89
N ALA A 39 3.66 -6.29 -4.82
CA ALA A 39 2.80 -7.47 -4.69
C ALA A 39 1.32 -7.07 -4.56
N ASN A 40 1.05 -5.90 -4.00
CA ASN A 40 -0.28 -5.37 -3.73
C ASN A 40 -0.79 -4.40 -4.81
N TYR A 41 -0.15 -4.35 -6.00
CA TYR A 41 -0.53 -3.39 -7.03
C TYR A 41 -1.98 -3.57 -7.46
N GLY A 42 -2.75 -2.47 -7.42
CA GLY A 42 -4.17 -2.48 -7.76
C GLY A 42 -5.09 -3.14 -6.72
N GLN A 43 -4.55 -3.76 -5.67
CA GLN A 43 -5.35 -4.37 -4.60
C GLN A 43 -5.69 -3.33 -3.54
N ILE A 44 -6.96 -2.98 -3.41
CA ILE A 44 -7.46 -1.96 -2.49
C ILE A 44 -8.22 -2.63 -1.35
N SER A 45 -7.76 -2.42 -0.12
CA SER A 45 -8.40 -2.94 1.11
C SER A 45 -9.34 -1.92 1.74
N SER A 46 -9.16 -0.63 1.45
CA SER A 46 -10.01 0.44 2.00
C SER A 46 -10.20 1.60 1.03
N LEU A 47 -11.39 2.17 1.08
CA LEU A 47 -11.75 3.38 0.35
C LEU A 47 -12.72 4.20 1.22
N ALA A 48 -12.40 5.46 1.46
CA ALA A 48 -13.18 6.33 2.33
C ALA A 48 -13.27 7.75 1.74
N LEU A 49 -14.45 8.35 1.80
CA LEU A 49 -14.66 9.76 1.51
C LEU A 49 -14.80 10.49 2.85
N ASP A 50 -13.89 11.41 3.13
CA ASP A 50 -13.86 12.18 4.38
C ASP A 50 -13.76 13.68 4.04
N PRO A 51 -14.20 14.59 4.94
CA PRO A 51 -13.81 16.00 4.85
C PRO A 51 -12.29 16.16 4.95
N ILE A 52 -11.72 17.14 4.24
CA ILE A 52 -10.27 17.39 4.28
C ILE A 52 -9.77 17.70 5.70
N GLU A 53 -10.60 18.30 6.55
CA GLU A 53 -10.27 18.70 7.92
C GLU A 53 -9.94 17.50 8.83
N LYS A 54 -10.34 16.29 8.47
CA LYS A 54 -9.98 15.06 9.18
C LYS A 54 -8.52 14.64 8.92
N LYS A 55 -7.90 15.12 7.85
CA LYS A 55 -6.56 14.71 7.39
C LYS A 55 -5.48 15.69 7.89
N PRO A 56 -4.19 15.31 7.91
CA PRO A 56 -3.08 16.19 8.30
C PRO A 56 -2.82 17.35 7.30
N ILE A 57 -3.76 17.61 6.38
CA ILE A 57 -3.72 18.64 5.34
C ILE A 57 -4.99 19.50 5.38
N ALA A 58 -5.51 19.77 6.58
CA ALA A 58 -6.81 20.43 6.80
C ALA A 58 -6.98 21.80 6.10
N PHE A 59 -5.90 22.53 5.84
CA PHE A 59 -5.94 23.83 5.17
C PHE A 59 -5.83 23.76 3.64
N PHE A 60 -5.76 22.56 3.07
CA PHE A 60 -5.70 22.34 1.63
C PHE A 60 -7.12 22.21 1.06
N HIS A 61 -7.66 23.25 0.42
CA HIS A 61 -9.07 23.31 -0.04
C HIS A 61 -10.11 23.08 1.08
N PRO A 62 -10.23 24.00 2.06
CA PRO A 62 -11.20 23.87 3.15
C PRO A 62 -12.64 23.64 2.67
N GLY A 63 -13.39 22.82 3.41
CA GLY A 63 -14.78 22.45 3.11
C GLY A 63 -14.94 21.40 2.00
N SER A 64 -13.84 20.95 1.38
CA SER A 64 -13.88 19.90 0.36
C SER A 64 -13.81 18.50 0.95
N ASN A 65 -14.25 17.51 0.17
CA ASN A 65 -14.05 16.10 0.46
C ASN A 65 -12.75 15.58 -0.17
N ILE A 66 -12.14 14.59 0.49
CA ILE A 66 -10.98 13.86 0.01
C ILE A 66 -11.26 12.36 -0.04
N LEU A 67 -11.01 11.76 -1.20
CA LEU A 67 -11.07 10.32 -1.39
C LEU A 67 -9.74 9.70 -0.92
N SER A 68 -9.80 8.94 0.17
CA SER A 68 -8.68 8.18 0.72
C SER A 68 -8.74 6.73 0.24
N ILE A 69 -7.62 6.22 -0.23
CA ILE A 69 -7.50 4.86 -0.79
C ILE A 69 -6.32 4.17 -0.10
N GLY A 70 -6.52 2.93 0.34
CA GLY A 70 -5.51 2.14 1.03
C GLY A 70 -5.43 0.71 0.52
N SER A 71 -4.23 0.14 0.60
CA SER A 71 -3.96 -1.28 0.35
C SER A 71 -3.51 -1.96 1.64
N TYR A 72 -3.26 -3.27 1.59
CA TYR A 72 -2.66 -4.00 2.70
C TYR A 72 -1.14 -3.79 2.78
N GLY A 73 -0.60 -4.10 3.94
CA GLY A 73 0.83 -4.02 4.23
C GLY A 73 1.32 -2.62 4.61
N CYS A 74 2.41 -2.56 5.38
CA CYS A 74 3.02 -1.33 5.86
C CYS A 74 4.48 -1.56 6.25
N ASN A 75 5.37 -0.62 5.94
CA ASN A 75 6.78 -0.68 6.32
C ASN A 75 7.05 -0.36 7.80
N LEU A 76 6.01 -0.07 8.57
CA LEU A 76 6.05 0.23 10.00
C LEU A 76 5.25 -0.81 10.80
N ARG A 77 5.67 -1.06 12.04
CA ARG A 77 4.95 -1.85 13.04
C ARG A 77 4.65 -0.97 14.25
N CYS A 78 3.73 -0.03 14.08
CA CYS A 78 3.36 0.90 15.15
C CYS A 78 2.65 0.12 16.27
N PRO A 79 3.03 0.29 17.55
CA PRO A 79 2.43 -0.47 18.66
C PRO A 79 0.96 -0.11 18.93
N PHE A 80 0.48 1.01 18.38
CA PHE A 80 -0.91 1.50 18.48
C PHE A 80 -1.50 1.74 17.08
N CYS A 81 -1.26 0.81 16.16
CA CYS A 81 -1.77 0.94 14.80
C CYS A 81 -3.31 0.80 14.76
N GLN A 82 -4.01 1.89 14.44
CA GLN A 82 -5.47 1.85 14.24
C GLN A 82 -5.89 1.05 12.99
N ASN A 83 -4.95 0.86 12.05
CA ASN A 83 -5.17 0.13 10.81
C ASN A 83 -4.51 -1.27 10.86
N ASP A 84 -4.34 -1.85 12.04
CA ASP A 84 -3.64 -3.12 12.25
C ASP A 84 -4.13 -4.21 11.28
N GLY A 85 -5.45 -4.43 11.25
CA GLY A 85 -6.12 -5.45 10.44
C GLY A 85 -5.92 -5.36 8.91
N ILE A 86 -5.32 -4.28 8.40
CA ILE A 86 -4.90 -4.20 6.98
C ILE A 86 -3.39 -3.97 6.82
N SER A 87 -2.77 -3.21 7.72
CA SER A 87 -1.40 -2.75 7.58
C SER A 87 -0.36 -3.78 8.00
N GLN A 88 -0.73 -4.71 8.89
CA GLN A 88 0.18 -5.70 9.43
C GLN A 88 0.02 -7.09 8.77
N HIS A 89 -0.86 -7.19 7.77
CA HIS A 89 -1.30 -8.44 7.14
C HIS A 89 -0.96 -8.50 5.64
N GLY A 90 -0.97 -9.71 5.07
CA GLY A 90 -0.67 -9.99 3.66
C GLY A 90 -1.92 -10.21 2.79
N ALA A 91 -1.69 -10.60 1.52
CA ALA A 91 -2.73 -10.74 0.50
C ALA A 91 -3.86 -11.71 0.90
N ASP A 92 -3.51 -12.82 1.53
CA ASP A 92 -4.46 -13.88 1.91
C ASP A 92 -5.23 -13.58 3.20
N GLU A 93 -4.83 -12.54 3.92
CA GLU A 93 -5.39 -12.16 5.23
C GLU A 93 -6.30 -10.94 5.12
N VAL A 94 -6.18 -10.14 4.06
CA VAL A 94 -6.89 -8.86 3.90
C VAL A 94 -7.80 -8.90 2.68
N PRO A 95 -9.12 -8.82 2.86
CA PRO A 95 -10.05 -8.69 1.73
C PRO A 95 -9.72 -7.45 0.90
N CYS A 96 -9.48 -7.66 -0.39
CA CYS A 96 -9.16 -6.59 -1.33
C CYS A 96 -10.03 -6.68 -2.57
N ARG A 97 -10.28 -5.53 -3.19
CA ARG A 97 -10.81 -5.44 -4.54
C ARG A 97 -9.77 -4.89 -5.49
N MET A 98 -9.82 -5.30 -6.75
CA MET A 98 -8.98 -4.72 -7.78
C MET A 98 -9.52 -3.35 -8.20
N ALA A 99 -8.62 -2.40 -8.41
CA ALA A 99 -8.91 -1.12 -9.04
C ALA A 99 -7.70 -0.64 -9.85
N THR A 100 -7.98 -0.12 -11.03
CA THR A 100 -7.01 0.52 -11.91
C THR A 100 -6.82 1.99 -11.52
N PRO A 101 -5.69 2.61 -11.91
CA PRO A 101 -5.49 4.05 -11.70
C PRO A 101 -6.60 4.92 -12.32
N VAL A 102 -7.10 4.53 -13.50
CA VAL A 102 -8.17 5.27 -14.21
C VAL A 102 -9.48 5.20 -13.43
N GLU A 103 -9.88 4.01 -12.97
CA GLU A 103 -11.11 3.86 -12.16
C GLU A 103 -11.06 4.70 -10.88
N LEU A 104 -9.90 4.79 -10.23
CA LEU A 104 -9.72 5.59 -9.02
C LEU A 104 -9.76 7.10 -9.32
N ALA A 105 -9.15 7.54 -10.42
CA ALA A 105 -9.19 8.93 -10.86
C ALA A 105 -10.60 9.38 -11.27
N ASP A 106 -11.32 8.52 -11.99
CA ASP A 106 -12.71 8.76 -12.38
C ASP A 106 -13.62 8.81 -11.15
N LEU A 107 -13.42 7.89 -10.19
CA LEU A 107 -14.16 7.89 -8.93
C LEU A 107 -13.93 9.19 -8.15
N ALA A 108 -12.68 9.63 -8.02
CA ALA A 108 -12.36 10.90 -7.36
C ALA A 108 -13.01 12.09 -8.07
N SER A 109 -13.04 12.09 -9.40
CA SER A 109 -13.63 13.19 -10.18
C SER A 109 -15.15 13.26 -10.05
N ARG A 110 -15.84 12.11 -9.89
CA ARG A 110 -17.29 12.06 -9.65
C ARG A 110 -17.71 12.45 -8.23
N LEU A 111 -16.80 12.34 -7.26
CA LEU A 111 -17.06 12.61 -5.84
C LEU A 111 -16.60 14.01 -5.39
N LYS A 112 -16.15 14.85 -6.32
CA LYS A 112 -15.83 16.26 -6.08
C LYS A 112 -17.06 17.07 -5.74
#